data_AF-W9DMT0-F1
#
_entry.id   AF-W9DMT0-F1
#
_cell.length_a   1.000
_cell.length_b   1.000
_cell.length_c   1.000
_cell.angle_alpha   90.00
_cell.angle_beta   90.00
_cell.angle_gamma   90.00
#
_symmetry.space_group_name_H-M   'P 1'
#
loop_
_entity.id
_entity.type
_entity.pdbx_description
1 polymer ?
#
loop_
_entity_poly.entity_id
_entity_poly.type
_entity_poly.pdbx_seq_one_letter_code
_entity_poly.pdbx_strand_id
1 'polypeptide(L)'
;MVQLRQFKLLVSCILILVLSVSGCTEDSQQKQQETNTSDEATVFDGKELTPISEQRNNGIKGTQYIDKDTYELRIYGRMVDKPMSFTYEQLLAYPSVSRFVRMDCVEGWGFDAKWTGLTMDTLFNETGVNNSATTVIFYSADGYSTSLDYDYIVENDIMLAYELNDITLPADRGFPLQLVAESKYGYKWAKWITSIEVTDEPYKGYWETAGYNNNADVGGPAFER
;
A
#
# COMPACT_ATOMS: atom_id res chain seq x y z
N MET A 1 31.05 12.65 96.83
CA MET A 1 32.25 13.16 96.13
C MET A 1 32.07 12.82 94.65
N VAL A 2 32.37 13.78 93.76
CA VAL A 2 32.16 13.80 92.28
C VAL A 2 30.71 14.14 91.84
N GLN A 3 30.30 15.41 91.74
CA GLN A 3 30.48 16.43 90.67
C GLN A 3 29.78 16.13 89.32
N LEU A 4 28.64 16.81 89.16
CA LEU A 4 28.16 17.60 88.01
C LEU A 4 28.69 17.28 86.59
N ARG A 5 27.75 17.18 85.63
CA ARG A 5 27.62 18.16 84.54
C ARG A 5 26.33 17.97 83.73
N GLN A 6 25.68 19.10 83.45
CA GLN A 6 24.54 19.23 82.57
C GLN A 6 24.96 19.23 81.08
N PHE A 7 23.96 19.08 80.20
CA PHE A 7 23.57 20.05 79.14
C PHE A 7 23.34 19.43 77.74
N LYS A 8 22.20 19.85 77.15
CA LYS A 8 21.80 19.97 75.73
C LYS A 8 20.89 18.93 75.07
N LEU A 9 19.75 19.48 74.63
CA LEU A 9 18.76 19.03 73.65
C LEU A 9 19.38 18.53 72.34
N LEU A 10 18.70 17.58 71.70
CA LEU A 10 18.50 17.59 70.24
C LEU A 10 17.20 16.86 69.86
N VAL A 11 16.27 17.64 69.30
CA VAL A 11 15.05 17.21 68.62
C VAL A 11 15.45 16.61 67.27
N SER A 12 15.00 15.39 66.96
CA SER A 12 15.14 14.80 65.63
C SER A 12 13.76 14.68 64.98
N CYS A 13 13.50 15.56 64.01
CA CYS A 13 12.36 15.48 63.12
C CYS A 13 12.59 14.36 62.10
N ILE A 14 11.75 13.33 62.12
CA ILE A 14 11.69 12.30 61.07
C ILE A 14 10.92 12.88 59.88
N LEU A 15 11.64 13.19 58.79
CA LEU A 15 11.07 13.58 57.50
C LEU A 15 10.57 12.32 56.78
N ILE A 16 9.27 12.21 56.54
CA ILE A 16 8.68 11.17 55.71
C ILE A 16 8.89 11.55 54.24
N LEU A 17 9.68 10.74 53.52
CA LEU A 17 9.95 10.90 52.09
C LEU A 17 8.74 10.35 51.30
N VAL A 18 7.91 11.24 50.76
CA VAL A 18 6.84 10.90 49.82
C VAL A 18 7.46 10.70 48.44
N LEU A 19 7.56 9.44 47.99
CA LEU A 19 7.92 9.11 46.61
C LEU A 19 6.72 9.40 45.71
N SER A 20 6.76 10.51 45.00
CA SER A 20 5.83 10.84 43.92
C SER A 20 6.10 9.92 42.73
N VAL A 21 5.16 9.01 42.46
CA VAL A 21 5.13 8.23 41.23
C VAL A 21 4.77 9.20 40.10
N SER A 22 5.77 9.75 39.42
CA SER A 22 5.57 10.49 38.18
C SER A 22 5.22 9.47 37.11
N GLY A 23 3.92 9.24 36.91
CA GLY A 23 3.40 8.60 35.72
C GLY A 23 3.81 9.43 34.51
N CYS A 24 4.88 9.01 33.84
CA CYS A 24 5.20 9.51 32.51
C CYS A 24 4.12 8.96 31.58
N THR A 25 3.28 9.85 31.07
CA THR A 25 2.44 9.57 29.91
C THR A 25 3.37 9.22 28.75
N GLU A 26 3.33 7.96 28.33
CA GLU A 26 3.91 7.50 27.06
C GLU A 26 3.17 8.19 25.93
N ASP A 27 3.74 9.31 25.49
CA ASP A 27 3.37 9.99 24.27
C ASP A 27 3.63 9.02 23.11
N SER A 28 2.56 8.57 22.48
CA SER A 28 2.56 7.67 21.34
C SER A 28 3.15 8.38 20.13
N GLN A 29 4.48 8.45 20.08
CA GLN A 29 5.20 8.78 18.86
C GLN A 29 5.10 7.58 17.92
N GLN A 30 4.22 7.69 16.93
CA GLN A 30 4.22 6.84 15.75
C GLN A 30 5.63 6.79 15.18
N LYS A 31 6.29 5.64 15.34
CA LYS A 31 7.60 5.36 14.76
C LYS A 31 7.40 5.32 13.24
N GLN A 32 7.74 6.41 12.55
CA GLN A 32 7.96 6.38 11.10
C GLN A 32 9.08 5.35 10.88
N GLN A 33 8.70 4.17 10.40
CA GLN A 33 9.68 3.20 9.94
C GLN A 33 10.21 3.74 8.61
N GLU A 34 11.33 4.47 8.67
CA GLU A 34 12.11 4.81 7.47
C GLU A 34 12.33 3.52 6.69
N THR A 35 11.72 3.42 5.51
CA THR A 35 11.90 2.25 4.67
C THR A 35 13.33 2.31 4.18
N ASN A 36 14.16 1.33 4.52
CA ASN A 36 15.54 1.29 4.07
C ASN A 36 15.55 0.99 2.56
N THR A 37 15.60 2.03 1.74
CA THR A 37 15.69 1.92 0.28
C THR A 37 17.14 1.77 -0.19
N SER A 38 18.11 1.52 0.70
CA SER A 38 19.53 1.40 0.34
C SER A 38 19.80 0.31 -0.71
N ASP A 39 18.91 -0.68 -0.76
CA ASP A 39 19.06 -1.87 -1.59
C ASP A 39 18.23 -1.78 -2.88
N GLU A 40 17.63 -0.61 -3.18
CA GLU A 40 16.84 -0.44 -4.40
C GLU A 40 17.70 -0.53 -5.66
N ALA A 41 17.17 -1.20 -6.67
CA ALA A 41 17.74 -1.20 -8.01
C ALA A 41 17.67 0.21 -8.61
N THR A 42 18.76 0.64 -9.24
CA THR A 42 18.86 1.93 -9.92
C THR A 42 18.80 1.79 -11.45
N VAL A 43 19.00 0.58 -11.98
CA VAL A 43 18.95 0.28 -13.41
C VAL A 43 18.27 -1.07 -13.64
N PHE A 44 17.42 -1.16 -14.66
CA PHE A 44 16.84 -2.42 -15.14
C PHE A 44 16.71 -2.41 -16.66
N ASP A 45 17.12 -3.50 -17.32
CA ASP A 45 17.17 -3.61 -18.79
C ASP A 45 17.87 -2.43 -19.49
N GLY A 46 18.93 -1.91 -18.87
CA GLY A 46 19.72 -0.79 -19.38
C GLY A 46 19.01 0.57 -19.30
N LYS A 47 17.89 0.66 -18.59
CA LYS A 47 17.17 1.92 -18.30
C LYS A 47 17.38 2.31 -16.86
N GLU A 48 17.64 3.60 -16.64
CA GLU A 48 17.69 4.20 -15.30
C GLU A 48 16.31 4.15 -14.66
N LEU A 49 16.27 3.86 -13.36
CA LEU A 49 15.07 3.85 -12.53
C LEU A 49 15.04 5.12 -11.69
N THR A 50 13.85 5.68 -11.47
CA THR A 50 13.67 6.80 -10.56
C THR A 50 13.82 6.30 -9.12
N PRO A 51 14.75 6.85 -8.32
CA PRO A 51 14.91 6.45 -6.92
C PRO A 51 13.60 6.60 -6.15
N ILE A 52 13.25 5.63 -5.29
CA ILE A 52 12.01 5.62 -4.52
C ILE A 52 11.85 6.90 -3.69
N SER A 53 12.94 7.45 -3.19
CA SER A 53 12.96 8.72 -2.45
C SER A 53 12.57 9.95 -3.29
N GLU A 54 12.71 9.89 -4.61
CA GLU A 54 12.40 10.96 -5.56
C GLU A 54 11.04 10.79 -6.24
N GLN A 55 10.46 9.59 -6.17
CA GLN A 55 9.16 9.30 -6.74
C GLN A 55 8.07 10.09 -6.01
N ARG A 56 7.23 10.83 -6.73
CA ARG A 56 6.05 11.46 -6.12
C ARG A 56 5.04 10.40 -5.67
N ASN A 57 4.25 10.73 -4.66
CA ASN A 57 3.31 9.82 -4.04
C ASN A 57 2.00 10.54 -3.67
N ASN A 58 0.87 9.99 -4.11
CA ASN A 58 -0.46 10.47 -3.79
C ASN A 58 -1.27 9.36 -3.09
N GLY A 59 -2.17 9.75 -2.18
CA GLY A 59 -3.11 8.85 -1.51
C GLY A 59 -4.25 9.64 -0.89
N ILE A 60 -5.47 9.11 -0.89
CA ILE A 60 -6.65 9.89 -0.48
C ILE A 60 -6.75 10.07 1.05
N LYS A 61 -6.10 9.21 1.83
CA LYS A 61 -6.05 9.28 3.30
C LYS A 61 -4.65 9.04 3.87
N GLY A 62 -3.61 9.42 3.12
CA GLY A 62 -2.22 9.21 3.50
C GLY A 62 -1.79 7.73 3.46
N THR A 63 -0.63 7.44 4.04
CA THR A 63 -0.03 6.09 4.05
C THR A 63 -0.84 5.13 4.92
N GLN A 64 -1.14 3.95 4.36
CA GLN A 64 -1.71 2.83 5.11
C GLN A 64 -0.61 1.88 5.54
N TYR A 65 -0.74 1.34 6.75
CA TYR A 65 0.17 0.34 7.33
C TYR A 65 -0.59 -0.96 7.49
N ILE A 66 -0.32 -1.92 6.61
CA ILE A 66 -0.98 -3.22 6.59
C ILE A 66 -0.04 -4.26 7.20
N ASP A 67 -0.57 -5.05 8.12
CA ASP A 67 0.17 -6.17 8.70
C ASP A 67 0.14 -7.35 7.73
N LYS A 68 1.33 -7.80 7.30
CA LYS A 68 1.50 -8.90 6.36
C LYS A 68 0.94 -10.23 6.90
N ASP A 69 0.98 -10.44 8.21
CA ASP A 69 0.63 -11.72 8.83
C ASP A 69 -0.89 -11.91 8.94
N THR A 70 -1.65 -10.81 8.83
CA THR A 70 -3.12 -10.80 8.85
C THR A 70 -3.74 -10.37 7.52
N TYR A 71 -2.90 -10.01 6.55
CA TYR A 71 -3.37 -9.57 5.24
C TYR A 71 -3.98 -10.71 4.44
N GLU A 72 -5.13 -10.41 3.83
CA GLU A 72 -5.74 -11.23 2.79
C GLU A 72 -6.18 -10.37 1.61
N LEU A 73 -5.90 -10.84 0.39
CA LEU A 73 -6.52 -10.36 -0.83
C LEU A 73 -7.76 -11.20 -1.13
N ARG A 74 -8.94 -10.58 -1.15
CA ARG A 74 -10.18 -11.27 -1.53
C ARG A 74 -10.52 -11.05 -3.01
N ILE A 75 -10.81 -12.12 -3.74
CA ILE A 75 -11.30 -12.06 -5.12
C ILE A 75 -12.69 -12.68 -5.18
N TYR A 76 -13.66 -11.93 -5.70
CA TYR A 76 -15.06 -12.31 -5.75
C TYR A 76 -15.79 -11.59 -6.89
N GLY A 77 -17.10 -11.79 -6.98
CA GLY A 77 -17.97 -11.09 -7.93
C GLY A 77 -18.86 -12.06 -8.68
N ARG A 78 -19.83 -11.54 -9.44
CA ARG A 78 -20.80 -12.38 -10.15
C ARG A 78 -20.18 -13.14 -11.34
N MET A 79 -19.02 -12.70 -11.81
CA MET A 79 -18.25 -13.32 -12.88
C MET A 79 -17.11 -14.21 -12.35
N VAL A 80 -17.14 -14.61 -11.06
CA VAL A 80 -16.12 -15.47 -10.43
C VAL A 80 -16.77 -16.77 -9.96
N ASP A 81 -16.35 -17.90 -10.51
CA ASP A 81 -16.91 -19.22 -10.17
C ASP A 81 -16.53 -19.68 -8.76
N LYS A 82 -15.29 -19.39 -8.33
CA LYS A 82 -14.73 -19.79 -7.04
C LYS A 82 -14.14 -18.56 -6.34
N PRO A 83 -14.95 -17.79 -5.60
CA PRO A 83 -14.43 -16.69 -4.78
C PRO A 83 -13.42 -17.21 -3.75
N MET A 84 -12.29 -16.51 -3.60
CA MET A 84 -11.17 -16.94 -2.75
C MET A 84 -10.55 -15.75 -2.00
N SER A 85 -9.88 -16.07 -0.89
CA SER A 85 -8.94 -15.17 -0.22
C SER A 85 -7.54 -15.75 -0.33
N PHE A 86 -6.54 -14.88 -0.55
CA PHE A 86 -5.13 -15.25 -0.62
C PHE A 86 -4.35 -14.49 0.46
N THR A 87 -3.57 -15.21 1.26
CA THR A 87 -2.62 -14.56 2.18
C THR A 87 -1.47 -13.93 1.42
N TYR A 88 -0.75 -12.99 2.04
CA TYR A 88 0.44 -12.42 1.42
C TYR A 88 1.47 -13.49 1.02
N GLU A 89 1.72 -14.47 1.89
CA GLU A 89 2.65 -15.58 1.63
C GLU A 89 2.22 -16.43 0.42
N GLN A 90 0.91 -16.70 0.27
CA GLN A 90 0.40 -17.44 -0.89
C GLN A 90 0.59 -16.67 -2.20
N LEU A 91 0.42 -15.35 -2.17
CA LEU A 91 0.64 -14.50 -3.35
C LEU A 91 2.10 -14.53 -3.81
N LEU A 92 3.04 -14.52 -2.87
CA LEU A 92 4.47 -14.62 -3.15
C LEU A 92 4.90 -15.99 -3.69
N ALA A 93 4.10 -17.03 -3.46
CA ALA A 93 4.40 -18.40 -3.91
C ALA A 93 4.08 -18.64 -5.40
N TYR A 94 3.28 -17.76 -6.02
CA TYR A 94 3.00 -17.84 -7.46
C TYR A 94 4.19 -17.36 -8.30
N PRO A 95 4.31 -17.83 -9.56
CA PRO A 95 5.31 -17.31 -10.49
C PRO A 95 5.21 -15.79 -10.62
N SER A 96 6.35 -15.11 -10.50
CA SER A 96 6.44 -13.66 -10.62
C SER A 96 7.03 -13.23 -11.95
N VAL A 97 6.69 -12.00 -12.34
CA VAL A 97 7.23 -11.32 -13.50
C VAL A 97 7.78 -9.97 -13.07
N SER A 98 8.89 -9.55 -13.69
CA SER A 98 9.44 -8.21 -13.50
C SER A 98 9.36 -7.41 -14.80
N ARG A 99 8.89 -6.17 -14.74
CA ARG A 99 8.83 -5.26 -15.90
C ARG A 99 9.32 -3.86 -15.55
N PHE A 100 9.99 -3.23 -16.51
CA PHE A 100 10.16 -1.78 -16.52
C PHE A 100 8.81 -1.16 -16.90
N VAL A 101 8.20 -0.37 -16.02
CA VAL A 101 6.96 0.34 -16.33
C VAL A 101 7.04 1.76 -15.78
N ARG A 102 6.67 2.72 -16.64
CA ARG A 102 6.49 4.11 -16.26
C ARG A 102 5.08 4.34 -15.71
N MET A 103 4.98 5.01 -14.58
CA MET A 103 3.71 5.52 -14.07
C MET A 103 3.59 7.01 -14.37
N ASP A 104 2.55 7.40 -15.10
CA ASP A 104 2.27 8.79 -15.46
C ASP A 104 1.05 9.31 -14.68
N CYS A 105 1.22 10.41 -13.97
CA CYS A 105 0.14 11.11 -13.32
C CYS A 105 -0.54 12.09 -14.27
N VAL A 106 -1.87 12.20 -14.13
CA VAL A 106 -2.70 13.21 -14.82
C VAL A 106 -2.24 14.65 -14.56
N GLU A 107 -1.51 14.88 -13.47
CA GLU A 107 -0.93 16.18 -13.10
C GLU A 107 0.39 16.51 -13.83
N GLY A 108 0.82 15.68 -14.78
CA GLY A 108 1.97 15.94 -15.66
C GLY A 108 3.33 15.55 -15.09
N TRP A 109 3.36 14.75 -14.01
CA TRP A 109 4.58 14.14 -13.49
C TRP A 109 4.50 12.61 -13.64
N GLY A 110 5.63 11.92 -13.62
CA GLY A 110 5.68 10.47 -13.66
C GLY A 110 7.04 9.96 -13.24
N PHE A 111 7.15 8.64 -13.04
CA PHE A 111 8.42 8.01 -12.68
C PHE A 111 8.58 6.66 -13.37
N ASP A 112 9.84 6.30 -13.58
CA ASP A 112 10.24 5.06 -14.22
C ASP A 112 10.68 4.07 -13.14
N ALA A 113 10.16 2.84 -13.16
CA ALA A 113 10.42 1.87 -12.11
C ALA A 113 10.43 0.44 -12.64
N LYS A 114 11.12 -0.43 -11.89
CA LYS A 114 10.97 -1.87 -12.03
C LYS A 114 9.89 -2.34 -11.07
N TRP A 115 8.89 -3.03 -11.59
CA TRP A 115 7.83 -3.64 -10.80
C TRP A 115 7.96 -5.15 -10.85
N THR A 116 7.84 -5.81 -9.71
CA THR A 116 7.79 -7.28 -9.64
C THR A 116 6.52 -7.72 -8.91
N GLY A 117 5.82 -8.69 -9.50
CA GLY A 117 4.53 -9.15 -9.03
C GLY A 117 4.04 -10.39 -9.75
N LEU A 118 2.82 -10.80 -9.42
CA LEU A 118 2.10 -11.84 -10.15
C LEU A 118 1.12 -11.21 -11.15
N THR A 119 0.80 -11.95 -12.20
CA THR A 119 -0.16 -11.50 -13.21
C THR A 119 -1.59 -11.69 -12.71
N MET A 120 -2.50 -10.81 -13.11
CA MET A 120 -3.93 -10.95 -12.82
C MET A 120 -4.51 -12.23 -13.43
N ASP A 121 -4.00 -12.65 -14.60
CA ASP A 121 -4.39 -13.90 -15.26
C ASP A 121 -4.16 -15.12 -14.37
N THR A 122 -3.05 -15.14 -13.62
CA THR A 122 -2.78 -16.20 -12.63
C THR A 122 -3.92 -16.33 -11.62
N LEU A 123 -4.40 -15.19 -11.09
CA LEU A 123 -5.48 -15.16 -10.11
C LEU A 123 -6.85 -15.45 -10.74
N PHE A 124 -7.07 -15.01 -11.97
CA PHE A 124 -8.29 -15.26 -12.72
C PHE A 124 -8.47 -16.76 -13.01
N ASN A 125 -7.39 -17.45 -13.36
CA ASN A 125 -7.39 -18.88 -13.57
C ASN A 125 -7.67 -19.67 -12.26
N GLU A 126 -7.08 -19.27 -11.14
CA GLU A 126 -7.31 -19.91 -9.83
C GLU A 126 -8.75 -19.76 -9.31
N THR A 127 -9.37 -18.62 -9.61
CA THR A 127 -10.71 -18.25 -9.13
C THR A 127 -11.83 -18.55 -10.14
N GLY A 128 -11.49 -18.97 -11.36
CA GLY A 128 -12.44 -19.28 -12.41
C GLY A 128 -13.21 -18.04 -12.86
N VAL A 129 -12.50 -16.98 -13.26
CA VAL A 129 -13.14 -15.78 -13.82
C VAL A 129 -13.71 -16.08 -15.21
N ASN A 130 -14.97 -15.70 -15.41
CA ASN A 130 -15.66 -15.84 -16.68
C ASN A 130 -15.12 -14.86 -17.73
N ASN A 131 -14.88 -15.34 -18.95
CA ASN A 131 -14.40 -14.52 -20.06
C ASN A 131 -15.44 -13.54 -20.63
N SER A 132 -16.70 -13.60 -20.18
CA SER A 132 -17.71 -12.58 -20.44
C SER A 132 -17.68 -11.42 -19.44
N ALA A 133 -16.77 -11.44 -18.46
CA ALA A 133 -16.53 -10.30 -17.58
C ALA A 133 -16.16 -9.07 -18.41
N THR A 134 -16.60 -7.90 -17.97
CA THR A 134 -16.26 -6.63 -18.64
C THR A 134 -15.47 -5.71 -17.74
N THR A 135 -15.63 -5.83 -16.42
CA THR A 135 -15.11 -4.87 -15.45
C THR A 135 -14.48 -5.58 -14.25
N VAL A 136 -13.27 -5.16 -13.90
CA VAL A 136 -12.53 -5.62 -12.73
C VAL A 136 -12.34 -4.43 -11.80
N ILE A 137 -12.93 -4.50 -10.62
CA ILE A 137 -12.95 -3.41 -9.63
C ILE A 137 -11.93 -3.72 -8.55
N PHE A 138 -11.09 -2.74 -8.23
CA PHE A 138 -10.08 -2.81 -7.17
C PHE A 138 -10.52 -1.93 -6.02
N TYR A 139 -10.48 -2.49 -4.81
CA TYR A 139 -10.77 -1.77 -3.57
C TYR A 139 -9.53 -1.73 -2.67
N SER A 140 -9.30 -0.57 -2.07
CA SER A 140 -8.14 -0.27 -1.25
C SER A 140 -8.50 -0.11 0.22
N ALA A 141 -7.53 -0.35 1.10
CA ALA A 141 -7.69 -0.23 2.56
C ALA A 141 -8.11 1.16 3.03
N ASP A 142 -7.75 2.22 2.30
CA ASP A 142 -8.14 3.61 2.62
C ASP A 142 -9.56 3.97 2.11
N GLY A 143 -10.27 3.02 1.50
CA GLY A 143 -11.57 3.23 0.87
C GLY A 143 -11.49 3.81 -0.54
N TYR A 144 -10.29 3.88 -1.13
CA TYR A 144 -10.15 4.14 -2.56
C TYR A 144 -10.71 2.96 -3.37
N SER A 145 -11.26 3.27 -4.55
CA SER A 145 -11.61 2.26 -5.53
C SER A 145 -11.42 2.80 -6.95
N THR A 146 -11.16 1.88 -7.87
CA THR A 146 -11.06 2.12 -9.31
C THR A 146 -11.41 0.82 -10.05
N SER A 147 -11.63 0.89 -11.36
CA SER A 147 -11.90 -0.29 -12.19
C SER A 147 -11.06 -0.28 -13.45
N LEU A 148 -10.79 -1.44 -14.01
CA LEU A 148 -10.24 -1.58 -15.35
C LEU A 148 -11.13 -2.50 -16.18
N ASP A 149 -11.09 -2.32 -17.49
CA ASP A 149 -11.75 -3.24 -18.41
C ASP A 149 -11.06 -4.61 -18.32
N TYR A 150 -11.86 -5.67 -18.30
CA TYR A 150 -11.37 -7.05 -18.20
C TYR A 150 -10.44 -7.41 -19.36
N ASP A 151 -10.86 -7.11 -20.59
CA ASP A 151 -10.07 -7.39 -21.80
C ASP A 151 -8.72 -6.68 -21.75
N TYR A 152 -8.69 -5.41 -21.32
CA TYR A 152 -7.46 -4.68 -21.13
C TYR A 152 -6.50 -5.37 -20.14
N ILE A 153 -7.02 -5.90 -19.02
CA ILE A 153 -6.20 -6.64 -18.04
C ILE A 153 -5.58 -7.89 -18.66
N VAL A 154 -6.36 -8.67 -19.40
CA VAL A 154 -5.92 -9.93 -20.01
C VAL A 154 -4.94 -9.67 -21.16
N GLU A 155 -5.27 -8.75 -22.07
CA GLU A 155 -4.47 -8.44 -23.26
C GLU A 155 -3.11 -7.84 -22.93
N ASN A 156 -3.00 -7.10 -21.82
CA ASN A 156 -1.76 -6.46 -21.39
C ASN A 156 -1.04 -7.22 -20.26
N ASP A 157 -1.55 -8.40 -19.89
CA ASP A 157 -1.02 -9.22 -18.81
C ASP A 157 -0.81 -8.38 -17.52
N ILE A 158 -1.82 -7.63 -17.10
CA ILE A 158 -1.63 -6.66 -16.00
C ILE A 158 -1.23 -7.36 -14.70
N MET A 159 -0.31 -6.76 -13.95
CA MET A 159 0.23 -7.33 -12.70
C MET A 159 -0.29 -6.64 -11.44
N LEU A 160 -0.32 -7.40 -10.35
CA LEU A 160 -0.31 -6.89 -8.98
C LEU A 160 1.12 -7.00 -8.44
N ALA A 161 1.77 -5.86 -8.27
CA ALA A 161 3.12 -5.78 -7.75
C ALA A 161 3.13 -5.85 -6.23
N TYR A 162 4.13 -6.54 -5.69
CA TYR A 162 4.50 -6.57 -4.27
C TYR A 162 5.95 -6.10 -4.04
N GLU A 163 6.68 -5.79 -5.12
CA GLU A 163 8.02 -5.21 -5.10
C GLU A 163 8.13 -4.04 -6.09
N LEU A 164 8.99 -3.08 -5.73
CA LEU A 164 9.34 -1.89 -6.49
C LEU A 164 10.84 -1.70 -6.41
N ASN A 165 11.51 -1.59 -7.56
CA ASN A 165 12.97 -1.47 -7.66
C ASN A 165 13.70 -2.53 -6.82
N ASP A 166 13.31 -3.80 -6.92
CA ASP A 166 13.91 -4.95 -6.21
C ASP A 166 13.82 -4.94 -4.68
N ILE A 167 13.04 -4.03 -4.10
CA ILE A 167 12.66 -4.08 -2.70
C ILE A 167 11.17 -4.36 -2.56
N THR A 168 10.78 -5.03 -1.47
CA THR A 168 9.36 -5.12 -1.08
C THR A 168 8.76 -3.73 -1.04
N LEU A 169 7.52 -3.58 -1.52
CA LEU A 169 6.85 -2.28 -1.55
C LEU A 169 6.96 -1.60 -0.18
N PRO A 170 7.46 -0.36 -0.12
CA PRO A 170 7.30 0.48 1.06
C PRO A 170 5.81 0.69 1.39
N ALA A 171 5.50 0.98 2.65
CA ALA A 171 4.13 1.21 3.10
C ALA A 171 3.44 2.33 2.30
N ASP A 172 4.13 3.43 2.04
CA ASP A 172 3.59 4.56 1.30
C ASP A 172 3.45 4.28 -0.21
N ARG A 173 4.17 3.27 -0.71
CA ARG A 173 4.12 2.73 -2.08
C ARG A 173 3.13 1.58 -2.25
N GLY A 174 2.20 1.41 -1.32
CA GLY A 174 1.07 0.50 -1.53
C GLY A 174 1.27 -0.92 -0.99
N PHE A 175 2.27 -1.17 -0.14
CA PHE A 175 2.39 -2.45 0.57
C PHE A 175 1.05 -2.92 1.15
N PRO A 176 0.59 -4.15 0.90
CA PRO A 176 1.36 -5.24 0.28
C PRO A 176 1.21 -5.37 -1.23
N LEU A 177 0.18 -4.76 -1.84
CA LEU A 177 -0.11 -4.87 -3.26
C LEU A 177 -0.45 -3.52 -3.88
N GLN A 178 0.20 -3.24 -5.01
CA GLN A 178 -0.13 -2.13 -5.90
C GLN A 178 -0.41 -2.65 -7.31
N LEU A 179 -1.49 -2.15 -7.91
CA LEU A 179 -1.81 -2.41 -9.31
C LEU A 179 -0.85 -1.63 -10.23
N VAL A 180 -0.30 -2.32 -11.21
CA VAL A 180 0.55 -1.73 -12.27
C VAL A 180 -0.31 -1.58 -13.53
N ALA A 181 -1.12 -0.53 -13.56
CA ALA A 181 -2.01 -0.22 -14.69
C ALA A 181 -1.23 0.51 -15.80
N GLU A 182 -0.25 -0.17 -16.40
CA GLU A 182 0.59 0.36 -17.51
C GLU A 182 -0.26 1.09 -18.57
N SER A 183 0.22 2.18 -19.19
CA SER A 183 -0.58 2.98 -20.15
C SER A 183 -1.83 3.71 -19.61
N LYS A 184 -2.21 3.51 -18.34
CA LYS A 184 -3.26 4.27 -17.66
C LYS A 184 -2.67 5.33 -16.73
N TYR A 185 -3.37 6.44 -16.56
CA TYR A 185 -2.98 7.47 -15.59
C TYR A 185 -2.96 6.93 -14.16
N GLY A 186 -2.07 7.50 -13.35
CA GLY A 186 -1.76 7.06 -11.98
C GLY A 186 -2.95 6.93 -11.03
N TYR A 187 -4.08 7.59 -11.29
CA TYR A 187 -5.28 7.35 -10.48
C TYR A 187 -5.85 5.94 -10.65
N LYS A 188 -5.58 5.25 -11.76
CA LYS A 188 -5.97 3.84 -11.93
C LYS A 188 -5.01 2.87 -11.22
N TRP A 189 -3.89 3.32 -10.68
CA TRP A 189 -2.87 2.49 -10.03
C TRP A 189 -3.20 2.32 -8.55
N ALA A 190 -4.23 1.51 -8.26
CA ALA A 190 -4.72 1.31 -6.91
C ALA A 190 -3.62 0.75 -5.98
N LYS A 191 -3.50 1.33 -4.79
CA LYS A 191 -2.56 0.92 -3.73
C LYS A 191 -3.31 0.24 -2.60
N TRP A 192 -2.59 -0.53 -1.76
CA TRP A 192 -3.16 -1.12 -0.55
C TRP A 192 -4.40 -1.98 -0.86
N ILE A 193 -4.35 -2.72 -1.96
CA ILE A 193 -5.51 -3.46 -2.48
C ILE A 193 -5.90 -4.53 -1.46
N THR A 194 -7.18 -4.56 -1.09
CA THR A 194 -7.74 -5.55 -0.15
C THR A 194 -8.73 -6.47 -0.83
N SER A 195 -9.39 -6.03 -1.89
CA SER A 195 -10.28 -6.89 -2.65
C SER A 195 -10.42 -6.52 -4.12
N ILE A 196 -10.74 -7.53 -4.92
CA ILE A 196 -11.02 -7.45 -6.34
C ILE A 196 -12.42 -8.03 -6.59
N GLU A 197 -13.28 -7.24 -7.22
CA GLU A 197 -14.60 -7.68 -7.67
C GLU A 197 -14.63 -7.78 -9.20
N VAL A 198 -15.04 -8.93 -9.74
CA VAL A 198 -15.20 -9.12 -11.19
C VAL A 198 -16.67 -9.19 -11.56
N THR A 199 -17.06 -8.35 -12.52
CA THR A 199 -18.44 -8.14 -12.94
C THR A 199 -18.52 -7.83 -14.45
N ASP A 200 -19.74 -7.84 -14.98
CA ASP A 200 -20.09 -7.42 -16.34
C ASP A 200 -20.93 -6.13 -16.35
N GLU A 201 -21.07 -5.45 -15.20
CA GLU A 201 -21.61 -4.08 -15.12
C GLU A 201 -20.51 -3.01 -15.16
N PRO A 202 -20.80 -1.82 -15.70
CA PRO A 202 -19.89 -0.68 -15.59
C PRO A 202 -19.70 -0.23 -14.13
N TYR A 203 -18.50 0.23 -13.82
CA TYR A 203 -18.17 0.80 -12.51
C TYR A 203 -17.36 2.09 -12.66
N LYS A 204 -17.66 3.08 -11.82
CA LYS A 204 -16.86 4.28 -11.61
C LYS A 204 -16.34 4.31 -10.17
N GLY A 205 -15.04 4.38 -10.03
CA GLY A 205 -14.36 4.49 -8.74
C GLY A 205 -14.41 5.91 -8.15
N TYR A 206 -13.47 6.17 -7.24
CA TYR A 206 -13.41 7.42 -6.48
C TYR A 206 -13.22 8.64 -7.38
N TRP A 207 -12.17 8.64 -8.23
CA TRP A 207 -11.86 9.78 -9.08
C TRP A 207 -12.79 9.84 -10.29
N GLU A 208 -13.21 8.69 -10.80
CA GLU A 208 -14.09 8.57 -11.96
C GLU A 208 -15.51 9.09 -11.64
N THR A 209 -15.97 8.88 -10.39
CA THR A 209 -17.20 9.51 -9.89
C THR A 209 -17.04 11.02 -9.70
N ALA A 210 -15.82 11.50 -9.43
CA ALA A 210 -15.50 12.92 -9.34
C ALA A 210 -15.30 13.60 -10.72
N GLY A 211 -15.53 12.89 -11.83
CA GLY A 211 -15.49 13.43 -13.19
C GLY A 211 -14.19 13.15 -13.96
N TYR A 212 -13.25 12.40 -13.39
CA TYR A 212 -12.09 11.91 -14.14
C TYR A 212 -12.53 10.87 -15.17
N ASN A 213 -11.81 10.80 -16.29
CA ASN A 213 -12.14 9.87 -17.37
C ASN A 213 -12.03 8.41 -16.89
N ASN A 214 -13.03 7.58 -17.19
CA ASN A 214 -13.06 6.22 -16.68
C ASN A 214 -11.99 5.31 -17.31
N ASN A 215 -11.74 5.50 -18.62
CA ASN A 215 -10.76 4.73 -19.38
C ASN A 215 -9.32 5.15 -19.08
N ALA A 216 -9.08 6.44 -18.84
CA ALA A 216 -7.86 6.98 -18.26
C ALA A 216 -6.56 6.71 -19.04
N ASP A 217 -6.63 6.57 -20.38
CA ASP A 217 -5.44 6.37 -21.20
C ASP A 217 -4.46 7.56 -21.08
N VAL A 218 -3.19 7.26 -20.90
CA VAL A 218 -2.12 8.28 -20.95
C VAL A 218 -2.09 8.92 -22.34
N GLY A 219 -2.12 10.25 -22.37
CA GLY A 219 -2.28 11.03 -23.62
C GLY A 219 -3.73 11.21 -24.08
N GLY A 220 -4.68 10.51 -23.45
CA GLY A 220 -6.12 10.70 -23.61
C GLY A 220 -6.69 11.85 -22.76
N PRO A 221 -8.01 12.07 -22.82
CA PRO A 221 -8.67 13.09 -22.00
C PRO A 221 -8.60 12.73 -20.50
N ALA A 222 -8.20 13.70 -19.68
CA ALA A 222 -8.13 13.53 -18.22
C ALA A 222 -9.51 13.44 -17.54
N PHE A 223 -10.53 14.07 -18.12
CA PHE A 223 -11.86 14.23 -17.55
C PHE A 223 -12.93 13.73 -18.52
N GLU A 224 -14.05 13.24 -17.98
CA GLU A 224 -15.27 13.01 -18.77
C GLU A 224 -15.79 14.35 -19.30
N ARG A 225 -16.26 14.36 -20.55
CA ARG A 225 -16.89 15.54 -21.16
C ARG A 225 -18.39 15.58 -20.91
#